data_AF-A0A6L6Q7S5-F1
#
_entry.id   AF-A0A6L6Q7S5-F1
#
_cell.length_a   1.000
_cell.length_b   1.000
_cell.length_c   1.000
_cell.angle_alpha   90.00
_cell.angle_beta   90.00
_cell.angle_gamma   90.00
#
_symmetry.space_group_name_H-M   'P 1'
#
loop_
_entity.id
_entity.type
_entity.pdbx_description
1 polymer ?
#
loop_
_entity_poly.entity_id
_entity_poly.type
_entity_poly.pdbx_seq_one_letter_code
_entity_poly.pdbx_strand_id
1 'polypeptide(L)'
;MTDDEFLCQFTACTLAPEHFNHVGHVRLGWILLRKFSPDDAVRQACAGIHRYASHLGAADKFHWTITEALLRLLLAGGAANRGQDWPAFLAANAPLLIDARARLALHYSPERLAGAAARTAFVQPDRAPASMTLPWGGGTRYLKNRRLQRTRHSYGRWAGMRQKLKIFAAGQEMADPCSLTC
;
A
#
# COMPACT_ATOMS: atom_id res chain seq x y z
N MET A 1 16.29 8.00 -9.42
CA MET A 1 15.93 7.90 -8.00
C MET A 1 16.23 6.50 -7.48
N THR A 2 17.18 6.39 -6.57
CA THR A 2 17.55 5.16 -5.86
C THR A 2 16.42 4.71 -4.91
N ASP A 3 16.53 3.52 -4.34
CA ASP A 3 15.53 3.04 -3.37
C ASP A 3 15.55 3.83 -2.05
N ASP A 4 16.73 4.25 -1.61
CA ASP A 4 16.87 5.06 -0.40
C ASP A 4 16.33 6.48 -0.61
N GLU A 5 16.61 7.10 -1.78
CA GLU A 5 16.00 8.38 -2.16
C GLU A 5 14.47 8.28 -2.23
N PHE A 6 13.95 7.20 -2.83
CA PHE A 6 12.51 6.96 -2.91
C PHE A 6 11.88 6.83 -1.52
N LEU A 7 12.48 6.03 -0.63
CA LEU A 7 11.98 5.87 0.74
C LEU A 7 12.06 7.18 1.52
N CYS A 8 13.17 7.92 1.42
CA CYS A 8 13.38 9.19 2.11
C CYS A 8 12.31 10.23 1.70
N GLN A 9 12.09 10.41 0.40
CA GLN A 9 11.07 11.32 -0.11
C GLN A 9 9.66 10.86 0.25
N PHE A 10 9.38 9.56 0.19
CA PHE A 10 8.09 9.00 0.58
C PHE A 10 7.81 9.23 2.07
N THR A 11 8.78 8.97 2.94
CA THR A 11 8.60 9.14 4.38
C THR A 11 8.46 10.61 4.75
N ALA A 12 9.18 11.50 4.08
CA ALA A 12 9.07 12.96 4.26
C ALA A 12 7.80 13.56 3.62
N CYS A 13 6.99 12.78 2.91
CA CYS A 13 5.85 13.27 2.13
C CYS A 13 6.24 14.29 1.03
N THR A 14 7.47 14.23 0.54
CA THR A 14 8.01 15.10 -0.53
C THR A 14 8.16 14.36 -1.87
N LEU A 15 7.83 13.07 -1.93
CA LEU A 15 7.83 12.29 -3.17
C LEU A 15 6.95 12.98 -4.23
N ALA A 16 7.38 12.96 -5.49
CA ALA A 16 6.57 13.52 -6.55
C ALA A 16 5.30 12.65 -6.78
N PRO A 17 4.10 13.22 -6.96
CA PRO A 17 2.86 12.43 -7.12
C PRO A 17 2.89 11.39 -8.26
N GLU A 18 3.64 11.64 -9.33
CA GLU A 18 3.88 10.72 -10.43
C GLU A 18 4.56 9.41 -9.99
N HIS A 19 5.31 9.45 -8.89
CA HIS A 19 5.95 8.28 -8.28
C HIS A 19 5.07 7.61 -7.22
N PHE A 20 3.99 8.25 -6.77
CA PHE A 20 2.99 7.67 -5.86
C PHE A 20 1.84 7.00 -6.66
N ASN A 21 2.21 6.19 -7.65
CA ASN A 21 1.31 5.43 -8.50
C ASN A 21 1.35 3.93 -8.16
N HIS A 22 0.64 3.09 -8.93
CA HIS A 22 0.61 1.63 -8.72
C HIS A 22 2.01 1.00 -8.65
N VAL A 23 2.87 1.30 -9.61
CA VAL A 23 4.26 0.79 -9.64
C VAL A 23 5.05 1.31 -8.44
N GLY A 24 4.81 2.57 -8.03
CA GLY A 24 5.39 3.14 -6.82
C GLY A 24 5.00 2.39 -5.54
N HIS A 25 3.72 2.03 -5.39
CA HIS A 25 3.27 1.21 -4.25
C HIS A 25 3.90 -0.18 -4.26
N VAL A 26 4.05 -0.81 -5.43
CA VAL A 26 4.72 -2.11 -5.57
C VAL A 26 6.20 -2.00 -5.21
N ARG A 27 6.87 -0.94 -5.67
CA ARG A 27 8.27 -0.65 -5.31
C ARG A 27 8.42 -0.45 -3.80
N LEU A 28 7.54 0.35 -3.19
CA LEU A 28 7.53 0.55 -1.73
C LEU A 28 7.41 -0.79 -0.99
N GLY A 29 6.43 -1.62 -1.36
CA GLY A 29 6.25 -2.94 -0.76
C GLY A 29 7.48 -3.84 -0.93
N TRP A 30 8.07 -3.86 -2.13
CA TRP A 30 9.26 -4.64 -2.43
C TRP A 30 10.48 -4.20 -1.61
N ILE A 31 10.74 -2.88 -1.50
CA ILE A 31 11.83 -2.36 -0.67
C ILE A 31 11.61 -2.73 0.80
N LEU A 32 10.40 -2.48 1.34
CA LEU A 32 10.11 -2.73 2.76
C LEU A 32 10.23 -4.21 3.13
N LEU A 33 9.76 -5.12 2.28
CA LEU A 33 9.86 -6.58 2.51
C LEU A 33 11.30 -7.11 2.47
N ARG A 34 12.24 -6.36 1.88
CA ARG A 34 13.69 -6.67 1.90
C ARG A 34 14.40 -6.03 3.09
N LYS A 35 13.85 -4.98 3.69
CA LYS A 35 14.46 -4.28 4.83
C LYS A 35 13.96 -4.78 6.18
N PHE A 36 12.72 -5.23 6.27
CA PHE A 36 12.05 -5.53 7.53
C PHE A 36 11.42 -6.92 7.54
N SER A 37 11.01 -7.38 8.74
CA SER A 37 10.15 -8.56 8.84
C SER A 37 8.82 -8.33 8.10
N PRO A 38 8.12 -9.38 7.63
CA PRO A 38 6.84 -9.22 6.95
C PRO A 38 5.83 -8.36 7.70
N ASP A 39 5.69 -8.58 9.01
CA ASP A 39 4.75 -7.83 9.84
C ASP A 39 5.14 -6.35 9.96
N ASP A 40 6.44 -6.05 10.07
CA ASP A 40 6.94 -4.68 10.14
C ASP A 40 6.79 -3.97 8.80
N ALA A 41 7.06 -4.65 7.70
CA ALA A 41 6.88 -4.12 6.35
C ALA A 41 5.42 -3.74 6.09
N VAL A 42 4.47 -4.60 6.51
CA VAL A 42 3.02 -4.31 6.44
C VAL A 42 2.66 -3.09 7.26
N ARG A 43 3.11 -3.01 8.53
CA ARG A 43 2.82 -1.86 9.39
C ARG A 43 3.38 -0.56 8.81
N GLN A 44 4.62 -0.57 8.34
CA GLN A 44 5.27 0.61 7.76
C GLN A 44 4.61 1.05 6.46
N ALA A 45 4.26 0.12 5.57
CA ALA A 45 3.58 0.44 4.32
C ALA A 45 2.19 1.04 4.58
N CYS A 46 1.38 0.41 5.44
CA CYS A 46 0.04 0.91 5.74
C CYS A 46 0.08 2.30 6.40
N ALA A 47 0.94 2.48 7.40
CA ALA A 47 1.10 3.77 8.08
C ALA A 47 1.64 4.86 7.12
N GLY A 48 2.65 4.53 6.31
CA GLY A 48 3.25 5.45 5.36
C GLY A 48 2.26 5.87 4.27
N ILE A 49 1.57 4.92 3.63
CA ILE A 49 0.61 5.21 2.55
C ILE A 49 -0.56 6.02 3.10
N HIS A 50 -1.07 5.68 4.29
CA HIS A 50 -2.12 6.46 4.92
C HIS A 50 -1.67 7.90 5.23
N ARG A 51 -0.47 8.08 5.80
CA ARG A 51 0.10 9.41 6.07
C ARG A 51 0.26 10.22 4.78
N TYR A 52 0.83 9.61 3.76
CA TYR A 52 1.09 10.27 2.48
C TYR A 52 -0.21 10.64 1.75
N ALA A 53 -1.18 9.73 1.69
CA ALA A 53 -2.50 10.01 1.15
C ALA A 53 -3.20 11.14 1.93
N SER A 54 -3.03 11.20 3.25
CA SER A 54 -3.56 12.28 4.09
C SER A 54 -2.89 13.62 3.79
N HIS A 55 -1.57 13.64 3.60
CA HIS A 55 -0.82 14.82 3.19
C HIS A 55 -1.33 15.40 1.86
N LEU A 56 -1.72 14.52 0.92
CA LEU A 56 -2.33 14.91 -0.35
C LEU A 56 -3.84 15.25 -0.27
N GLY A 57 -4.43 15.28 0.93
CA GLY A 57 -5.87 15.52 1.11
C GLY A 57 -6.77 14.40 0.59
N ALA A 58 -6.24 13.20 0.43
CA ALA A 58 -6.90 12.03 -0.18
C ALA A 58 -6.92 10.81 0.77
N ALA A 59 -7.02 11.05 2.08
CA ALA A 59 -7.05 10.00 3.11
C ALA A 59 -8.18 8.99 2.88
N ASP A 60 -9.31 9.43 2.31
CA ASP A 60 -10.46 8.61 1.94
C ASP A 60 -10.14 7.58 0.82
N LYS A 61 -9.04 7.75 0.09
CA LYS A 61 -8.60 6.75 -0.91
C LYS A 61 -7.81 5.61 -0.29
N PHE A 62 -7.31 5.77 0.94
CA PHE A 62 -6.60 4.69 1.63
C PHE A 62 -7.55 3.52 1.96
N HIS A 63 -7.03 2.31 1.82
CA HIS A 63 -7.78 1.09 2.09
C HIS A 63 -6.87 0.03 2.70
N TRP A 64 -7.01 -0.19 4.01
CA TRP A 64 -6.11 -1.08 4.78
C TRP A 64 -6.01 -2.48 4.18
N THR A 65 -7.13 -3.17 3.98
CA THR A 65 -7.11 -4.56 3.50
C THR A 65 -6.46 -4.69 2.13
N ILE A 66 -6.69 -3.74 1.21
CA ILE A 66 -6.08 -3.77 -0.13
C ILE A 66 -4.57 -3.60 -0.02
N THR A 67 -4.09 -2.60 0.72
CA THR A 67 -2.65 -2.36 0.90
C THR A 67 -1.95 -3.58 1.49
N GLU A 68 -2.49 -4.13 2.58
CA GLU A 68 -1.91 -5.31 3.23
C GLU A 68 -1.98 -6.56 2.35
N ALA A 69 -3.11 -6.82 1.68
CA ALA A 69 -3.25 -7.96 0.78
C ALA A 69 -2.27 -7.89 -0.39
N LEU A 70 -2.02 -6.70 -0.96
CA LEU A 70 -1.01 -6.53 -2.00
C LEU A 70 0.39 -6.82 -1.48
N LEU A 71 0.76 -6.37 -0.27
CA LEU A 71 2.04 -6.73 0.34
C LEU A 71 2.19 -8.24 0.56
N ARG A 72 1.12 -8.92 0.99
CA ARG A 72 1.11 -10.39 1.12
C ARG A 72 1.31 -11.07 -0.23
N LEU A 73 0.72 -10.56 -1.32
CA LEU A 73 0.95 -11.04 -2.67
C LEU A 73 2.38 -10.78 -3.16
N LEU A 74 2.98 -9.63 -2.82
CA LEU A 74 4.38 -9.34 -3.13
C LEU A 74 5.34 -10.29 -2.42
N LEU A 75 5.08 -10.57 -1.13
CA LEU A 75 5.84 -11.55 -0.37
C LEU A 75 5.75 -12.95 -1.00
N ALA A 76 4.53 -13.38 -1.38
CA ALA A 76 4.30 -14.62 -2.10
C ALA A 76 5.05 -14.70 -3.44
N GLY A 77 5.09 -13.56 -4.14
CA GLY A 77 5.79 -13.39 -5.41
C GLY A 77 7.31 -13.28 -5.29
N GLY A 78 7.87 -13.50 -4.10
CA GLY A 78 9.31 -13.55 -3.88
C GLY A 78 9.96 -12.20 -3.55
N ALA A 79 9.20 -11.17 -3.14
CA ALA A 79 9.78 -9.85 -2.86
C ALA A 79 10.88 -9.87 -1.78
N ALA A 80 10.82 -10.83 -0.84
CA ALA A 80 11.84 -11.02 0.18
C ALA A 80 13.13 -11.70 -0.34
N ASN A 81 13.13 -12.24 -1.57
CA ASN A 81 14.29 -12.87 -2.18
C ASN A 81 15.34 -11.81 -2.55
N ARG A 82 16.45 -11.77 -1.78
CA ARG A 82 17.54 -10.81 -1.98
C ARG A 82 18.33 -11.04 -3.28
N GLY A 83 18.30 -12.26 -3.83
CA GLY A 83 19.01 -12.62 -5.06
C GLY A 83 18.30 -12.20 -6.36
N GLN A 84 17.07 -11.70 -6.26
CA GLN A 84 16.32 -11.16 -7.40
C GLN A 84 16.43 -9.64 -7.41
N ASP A 85 16.74 -9.05 -8.56
CA ASP A 85 16.72 -7.59 -8.74
C ASP A 85 15.32 -7.08 -9.08
N TRP A 86 15.17 -5.76 -9.12
CA TRP A 86 13.88 -5.11 -9.36
C TRP A 86 13.28 -5.44 -10.75
N PRO A 87 14.03 -5.34 -11.87
CA PRO A 87 13.51 -5.75 -13.18
C PRO A 87 13.05 -7.22 -13.24
N ALA A 88 13.83 -8.16 -12.69
CA ALA A 88 13.46 -9.57 -12.68
C ALA A 88 12.23 -9.81 -11.81
N PHE A 89 12.09 -9.11 -10.68
CA PHE A 89 10.90 -9.19 -9.84
C PHE A 89 9.65 -8.71 -10.57
N LEU A 90 9.74 -7.57 -11.28
CA LEU A 90 8.63 -7.04 -12.10
C LEU A 90 8.22 -8.01 -13.19
N ALA A 91 9.18 -8.60 -13.91
CA ALA A 91 8.90 -9.57 -14.96
C ALA A 91 8.18 -10.82 -14.42
N ALA A 92 8.67 -11.38 -13.31
CA ALA A 92 8.06 -12.55 -12.66
C ALA A 92 6.65 -12.28 -12.10
N ASN A 93 6.36 -11.02 -11.74
CA ASN A 93 5.10 -10.61 -11.12
C ASN A 93 4.23 -9.73 -12.03
N ALA A 94 4.49 -9.72 -13.34
CA ALA A 94 3.82 -8.84 -14.30
C ALA A 94 2.27 -8.79 -14.17
N PRO A 95 1.55 -9.90 -13.92
CA PRO A 95 0.10 -9.85 -13.69
C PRO A 95 -0.34 -8.95 -12.53
N LEU A 96 0.46 -8.81 -11.47
CA LEU A 96 0.18 -7.92 -10.34
C LEU A 96 0.36 -6.44 -10.73
N LEU A 97 1.24 -6.15 -11.68
CA LEU A 97 1.48 -4.80 -12.18
C LEU A 97 0.42 -4.38 -13.19
N ILE A 98 -0.02 -5.33 -14.04
CA ILE A 98 -1.04 -5.09 -15.07
C ILE A 98 -2.41 -4.88 -14.43
N ASP A 99 -2.84 -5.79 -13.55
CA ASP A 99 -4.14 -5.70 -12.90
C ASP A 99 -4.13 -6.29 -11.49
N ALA A 100 -3.69 -5.48 -10.54
CA ALA A 100 -3.74 -5.81 -9.12
C ALA A 100 -5.16 -6.11 -8.61
N ARG A 101 -6.21 -5.52 -9.22
CA ARG A 101 -7.59 -5.79 -8.80
C ARG A 101 -8.00 -7.20 -9.22
N ALA A 102 -7.67 -7.62 -10.43
CA ALA A 102 -7.90 -8.99 -10.87
C ALA A 102 -7.17 -9.99 -9.97
N ARG A 103 -5.94 -9.69 -9.53
CA ARG A 103 -5.21 -10.55 -8.58
C ARG A 103 -5.90 -10.62 -7.21
N LEU A 104 -6.38 -9.50 -6.69
CA LEU A 104 -7.14 -9.48 -5.43
C LEU A 104 -8.48 -10.20 -5.55
N ALA A 105 -9.15 -10.13 -6.69
CA ALA A 105 -10.46 -10.75 -6.94
C ALA A 105 -10.43 -12.29 -6.87
N LEU A 106 -9.25 -12.91 -6.97
CA LEU A 106 -9.03 -14.34 -6.75
C LEU A 106 -9.23 -14.72 -5.27
N HIS A 107 -9.03 -13.78 -4.34
CA HIS A 107 -9.06 -14.02 -2.90
C HIS A 107 -10.23 -13.31 -2.20
N TYR A 108 -10.68 -12.19 -2.77
CA TYR A 108 -11.71 -11.34 -2.17
C TYR A 108 -12.92 -11.18 -3.08
N SER A 109 -14.11 -11.28 -2.50
CA SER A 109 -15.32 -10.77 -3.13
C SER A 109 -15.35 -9.24 -3.13
N PRO A 110 -16.01 -8.61 -4.12
CA PRO A 110 -16.27 -7.17 -4.09
C PRO A 110 -16.97 -6.74 -2.79
N GLU A 111 -17.91 -7.53 -2.29
CA GLU A 111 -18.69 -7.26 -1.09
C GLU A 111 -17.78 -7.23 0.15
N ARG A 112 -16.81 -8.16 0.23
CA ARG A 112 -15.83 -8.22 1.32
C ARG A 112 -14.95 -6.99 1.37
N LEU A 113 -14.49 -6.50 0.22
CA LEU A 113 -13.66 -5.29 0.14
C LEU A 113 -14.48 -4.00 0.32
N ALA A 114 -15.75 -3.98 -0.08
CA ALA A 114 -16.62 -2.81 0.07
C ALA A 114 -17.00 -2.52 1.55
N GLY A 115 -16.85 -3.51 2.43
CA GLY A 115 -17.17 -3.38 3.85
C GLY A 115 -16.34 -2.32 4.57
N ALA A 116 -16.99 -1.52 5.42
CA ALA A 116 -16.32 -0.45 6.18
C ALA A 116 -15.14 -0.96 7.02
N ALA A 117 -15.25 -2.17 7.58
CA ALA A 117 -14.16 -2.79 8.34
C ALA A 117 -12.89 -3.02 7.50
N ALA A 118 -13.04 -3.42 6.23
CA ALA A 118 -11.92 -3.71 5.33
C ALA A 118 -11.09 -2.45 5.00
N ARG A 119 -11.72 -1.28 5.06
CA ARG A 119 -11.05 0.01 4.83
C ARG A 119 -10.15 0.42 6.00
N THR A 120 -10.54 0.08 7.22
CA THR A 120 -9.86 0.53 8.45
C THR A 120 -9.01 -0.53 9.13
N ALA A 121 -9.21 -1.80 8.78
CA ALA A 121 -8.47 -2.92 9.34
C ALA A 121 -8.39 -4.06 8.33
N PHE A 122 -7.45 -4.96 8.53
CA PHE A 122 -7.34 -6.16 7.71
C PHE A 122 -8.50 -7.10 7.95
N VAL A 123 -9.18 -7.48 6.88
CA VAL A 123 -10.16 -8.57 6.89
C VAL A 123 -9.63 -9.73 6.06
N GLN A 124 -9.83 -10.95 6.54
CA GLN A 124 -9.41 -12.15 5.83
C GLN A 124 -10.14 -12.29 4.49
N PRO A 125 -9.47 -12.88 3.46
CA PRO A 125 -10.10 -13.23 2.19
C PRO A 125 -11.26 -14.20 2.39
N ASP A 126 -12.24 -14.15 1.50
CA ASP A 126 -13.48 -14.93 1.55
C ASP A 126 -13.66 -15.83 0.31
N ARG A 127 -12.70 -15.85 -0.62
CA ARG A 127 -12.69 -16.75 -1.78
C ARG A 127 -11.54 -17.75 -1.72
N ALA A 128 -11.82 -18.96 -2.23
CA ALA A 128 -10.82 -19.98 -2.52
C ALA A 128 -10.27 -19.82 -3.96
N PRO A 129 -9.04 -20.29 -4.26
CA PRO A 129 -8.13 -21.00 -3.38
C PRO A 129 -7.35 -20.02 -2.51
N ALA A 130 -7.55 -20.13 -1.19
CA ALA A 130 -6.51 -19.75 -0.25
C ALA A 130 -5.39 -20.80 -0.40
N SER A 131 -4.61 -20.74 -1.48
CA SER A 131 -3.55 -21.71 -1.75
C SER A 131 -2.49 -21.63 -0.66
N MET A 132 -2.72 -22.39 0.41
CA MET A 132 -1.82 -23.24 1.16
C MET A 132 -0.32 -22.88 1.10
N THR A 133 0.07 -21.66 1.48
CA THR A 133 1.36 -21.23 2.10
C THR A 133 1.55 -19.71 2.02
N LEU A 134 0.56 -18.92 2.43
CA LEU A 134 0.82 -17.55 2.87
C LEU A 134 0.25 -17.42 4.28
N PRO A 135 0.98 -16.84 5.24
CA PRO A 135 0.49 -16.70 6.60
C PRO A 135 -0.54 -15.55 6.64
N TRP A 136 -1.67 -15.71 5.95
CA TRP A 136 -2.91 -14.97 6.20
C TRP A 136 -3.29 -15.10 7.69
N GLY A 137 -2.83 -16.17 8.37
CA GLY A 137 -2.81 -16.35 9.82
C GLY A 137 -1.72 -15.52 10.50
N GLY A 138 -2.04 -14.28 10.83
CA GLY A 138 -1.17 -13.33 11.52
C GLY A 138 -1.77 -11.93 11.37
N GLY A 139 -2.95 -11.73 11.96
CA GLY A 139 -3.60 -10.42 11.91
C GLY A 139 -2.80 -9.44 12.75
N THR A 140 -2.24 -8.40 12.12
CA THR A 140 -1.78 -7.23 12.87
C THR A 140 -3.04 -6.56 13.44
N ARG A 141 -3.28 -6.78 14.73
CA ARG A 141 -4.31 -6.07 15.49
C ARG A 141 -3.82 -4.63 15.63
N TYR A 142 -3.98 -3.81 14.60
CA TYR A 142 -3.78 -2.36 14.75
C TYR A 142 -4.82 -1.90 15.76
N LEU A 143 -4.33 -1.56 16.96
CA LEU A 143 -5.14 -1.18 18.10
C LEU A 143 -6.09 -0.06 17.66
N LYS A 144 -7.38 -0.32 17.89
CA LYS A 144 -8.43 0.69 17.85
C LYS A 144 -8.06 1.80 18.83
N ASN A 145 -7.32 2.81 18.38
CA ASN A 145 -7.35 4.11 19.06
C ASN A 145 -8.70 4.74 18.73
N ARG A 146 -9.64 4.40 19.60
CA ARG A 146 -11.03 4.82 19.64
C ARG A 146 -11.07 6.31 19.96
N ARG A 147 -11.06 7.15 18.92
CA ARG A 147 -11.72 8.48 18.88
C ARG A 147 -11.67 8.99 17.45
N LEU A 148 -12.75 8.79 16.72
CA LEU A 148 -13.52 9.86 16.08
C LEU A 148 -14.79 9.27 15.48
N GLN A 149 -15.82 10.07 15.58
CA GLN A 149 -17.21 9.67 15.63
C GLN A 149 -17.82 9.55 14.23
N ARG A 150 -18.83 8.68 14.15
CA ARG A 150 -19.99 8.72 13.25
C ARG A 150 -20.06 9.95 12.35
N THR A 151 -19.96 9.70 11.05
CA THR A 151 -20.88 10.29 10.08
C THR A 151 -21.27 9.23 9.05
N ARG A 152 -22.52 8.77 9.12
CA ARG A 152 -23.20 8.09 8.01
C ARG A 152 -23.23 9.09 6.85
N HIS A 153 -22.87 8.71 5.63
CA HIS A 153 -23.51 9.21 4.40
C HIS A 153 -23.23 8.24 3.23
N SER A 154 -24.26 8.14 2.39
CA SER A 154 -24.56 7.26 1.26
C SER A 154 -23.44 6.95 0.26
N TYR A 155 -23.38 5.67 -0.13
CA TYR A 155 -22.54 5.15 -1.23
C TYR A 155 -23.04 5.65 -2.59
N GLY A 156 -22.18 6.36 -3.32
CA GLY A 156 -22.36 6.77 -4.71
C GLY A 156 -21.48 5.96 -5.66
N ARG A 157 -22.13 5.29 -6.60
CA ARG A 157 -21.67 4.68 -7.87
C ARG A 157 -20.29 5.14 -8.38
N TRP A 158 -19.36 4.20 -8.56
CA TRP A 158 -18.06 4.44 -9.20
C TRP A 158 -18.22 4.52 -10.73
N ALA A 159 -18.04 5.72 -11.29
CA ALA A 159 -17.85 5.93 -12.72
C ALA A 159 -16.79 7.02 -12.94
N GLY A 160 -15.67 6.64 -13.56
CA GLY A 160 -14.75 7.52 -14.29
C GLY A 160 -13.97 8.56 -13.47
N MET A 161 -12.65 8.38 -13.34
CA MET A 161 -11.76 9.50 -13.02
C MET A 161 -10.63 9.57 -14.06
N ARG A 162 -10.84 10.43 -15.07
CA ARG A 162 -9.80 10.97 -15.93
C ARG A 162 -8.97 11.95 -15.10
N GLN A 163 -7.65 11.76 -15.09
CA GLN A 163 -6.70 12.68 -14.46
C GLN A 163 -6.74 14.05 -15.14
N LYS A 164 -6.91 15.11 -14.35
CA LYS A 164 -6.39 16.44 -14.64
C LYS A 164 -5.65 16.92 -13.40
N LEU A 165 -4.31 16.90 -13.44
CA LEU A 165 -3.47 17.60 -12.47
C LEU A 165 -3.57 19.11 -12.73
N LYS A 166 -3.84 19.88 -11.68
CA LYS A 166 -3.45 21.30 -11.62
C LYS A 166 -2.36 21.41 -10.56
N ILE A 167 -1.25 21.97 -10.99
CA ILE A 167 0.00 22.19 -10.25
C ILE A 167 -0.24 23.33 -9.26
N PHE A 168 0.18 23.18 -8.01
CA PHE A 168 0.47 24.30 -7.12
C PHE A 168 1.87 24.09 -6.53
N ALA A 169 2.73 25.06 -6.79
CA ALA A 169 4.03 25.19 -6.17
C ALA A 169 3.89 25.91 -4.83
N ALA A 170 4.57 25.42 -3.81
CA ALA A 170 4.99 26.22 -2.67
C ALA A 170 6.30 25.61 -2.15
N GLY A 171 7.38 26.38 -2.26
CA GLY A 171 8.66 26.03 -1.69
C GLY A 171 8.63 26.23 -0.18
N GLN A 172 9.30 25.34 0.54
CA GLN A 172 9.94 25.65 1.81
C GLN A 172 11.01 24.60 2.10
N GLU A 173 12.22 25.11 2.27
CA GLU A 173 13.46 24.42 2.61
C GLU A 173 13.39 23.97 4.08
N MET A 174 13.55 22.67 4.35
CA MET A 174 13.80 22.17 5.72
C MET A 174 14.44 20.76 5.72
N ALA A 175 15.66 20.74 6.27
CA ALA A 175 16.39 19.71 7.01
C ALA A 175 16.35 18.24 6.54
N ASP A 176 17.55 17.70 6.29
CA ASP A 176 17.84 16.30 5.94
C ASP A 176 17.19 15.29 6.90
N PRO A 177 16.16 14.53 6.45
CA PRO A 177 15.55 13.46 7.23
C PRO A 177 16.31 12.12 7.12
N CYS A 178 17.47 12.11 6.46
CA CYS A 178 18.17 10.89 6.06
C CYS A 178 19.13 10.32 7.12
N SER A 179 19.21 10.91 8.32
CA SER A 179 20.14 10.51 9.38
C SER A 179 19.49 9.65 10.47
N LEU A 180 18.89 8.53 10.08
CA LEU A 180 18.56 7.46 11.03
C LEU A 180 19.02 6.10 10.46
N THR A 181 20.32 5.86 10.60
CA THR A 181 20.93 4.53 10.63
C THR A 181 21.75 4.38 11.90
N CYS A 182 21.27 3.56 12.82
CA CYS A 182 22.07 2.50 13.45
C CYS A 182 21.13 1.40 13.94
#